data_AF-Q63B68-F1
#
_entry.id   AF-Q63B68-F1
#
_cell.length_a   1.000
_cell.length_b   1.000
_cell.length_c   1.000
_cell.angle_alpha   90.00
_cell.angle_beta   90.00
_cell.angle_gamma   90.00
#
_symmetry.space_group_name_H-M   'P 1'
#
loop_
_entity.id
_entity.type
_entity.pdbx_description
1 polymer ?
#
loop_
_entity_poly.entity_id
_entity_poly.type
_entity_poly.pdbx_seq_one_letter_code
_entity_poly.pdbx_strand_id
1 'polypeptide(L)'
;MNTLVNDKFYETRNHLFEEITLLSDTQFNRKLDKDKWSIAQVCHHLVLLDERVITVISSGLKKMDSTQNERKEIQSILLDRSIKFMAQK
;
A
#
# COMPACT_ATOMS: atom_id res chain seq x y z
N MET A 1 -9.36 -5.95 -9.03
CA MET A 1 -9.02 -4.58 -9.46
C MET A 1 -9.74 -4.32 -10.78
N ASN A 2 -10.41 -3.19 -10.96
CA ASN A 2 -11.04 -2.87 -12.25
C ASN A 2 -9.93 -2.78 -13.32
N THR A 3 -10.05 -3.54 -14.41
CA THR A 3 -9.02 -3.66 -15.46
C THR A 3 -8.59 -2.30 -15.99
N LEU A 4 -9.56 -1.41 -16.25
CA LEU A 4 -9.34 -0.05 -16.72
C LEU A 4 -8.43 0.78 -15.81
N VAL A 5 -8.52 0.58 -14.48
CA VAL A 5 -7.71 1.33 -13.52
C VAL A 5 -6.27 0.82 -13.57
N ASN A 6 -6.07 -0.50 -13.64
CA ASN A 6 -4.75 -1.09 -13.72
C ASN A 6 -4.02 -0.70 -15.02
N ASP A 7 -4.75 -0.70 -16.14
CA ASP A 7 -4.20 -0.33 -17.46
C ASP A 7 -3.70 1.12 -17.45
N LYS A 8 -4.48 2.06 -16.88
CA LYS A 8 -4.06 3.46 -16.73
C LYS A 8 -2.81 3.62 -15.86
N PHE A 9 -2.69 2.86 -14.77
CA PHE A 9 -1.49 2.88 -13.94
C PHE A 9 -0.26 2.36 -14.70
N TYR A 10 -0.44 1.29 -15.47
CA TYR A 10 0.61 0.71 -16.29
C TYR A 10 1.08 1.68 -17.39
N GLU A 11 0.14 2.27 -18.14
CA GLU A 11 0.41 3.28 -19.15
C GLU A 11 1.14 4.50 -18.57
N THR A 12 0.66 5.02 -17.43
CA THR A 12 1.28 6.18 -16.77
C THR A 12 2.72 5.88 -16.32
N ARG A 13 2.96 4.68 -15.78
CA ARG A 13 4.30 4.27 -15.37
C ARG A 13 5.23 4.14 -16.57
N ASN A 14 4.77 3.52 -17.66
CA ASN A 14 5.57 3.39 -18.88
C ASN A 14 5.91 4.74 -19.48
N HIS A 15 4.94 5.65 -19.56
CA HIS A 15 5.18 7.00 -20.07
C HIS A 15 6.21 7.76 -19.22
N LEU A 16 6.15 7.64 -17.88
CA LEU A 16 7.18 8.18 -17.01
C LEU A 16 8.56 7.58 -17.32
N PHE A 17 8.65 6.27 -17.56
CA PHE A 17 9.90 5.60 -17.93
C PHE A 17 10.46 6.12 -19.27
N GLU A 18 9.60 6.32 -20.27
CA GLU A 18 10.00 6.90 -21.56
C GLU A 18 10.61 8.30 -21.38
N GLU A 19 9.97 9.15 -20.57
CA GLU A 19 10.48 10.50 -20.30
C GLU A 19 11.82 10.51 -19.55
N ILE A 20 11.98 9.66 -18.51
CA ILE A 20 13.21 9.66 -17.71
C ILE A 20 14.39 8.99 -18.41
N THR A 21 14.15 8.02 -19.30
CA THR A 21 15.23 7.31 -20.01
C THR A 21 15.95 8.19 -21.04
N LEU A 22 15.31 9.28 -21.47
CA LEU A 22 15.92 10.29 -22.36
C LEU A 22 16.89 11.22 -21.61
N LEU A 23 16.86 11.24 -20.28
CA LEU A 23 17.68 12.13 -19.48
C LEU A 23 19.07 11.52 -19.24
N SER A 24 20.10 12.37 -19.32
CA SER A 24 21.42 12.01 -18.79
C SER A 24 21.39 11.94 -17.26
N ASP A 25 22.34 11.21 -16.68
CA ASP A 25 22.51 11.13 -15.21
C ASP A 25 22.62 12.51 -14.56
N THR A 26 23.27 13.47 -15.23
CA THR A 26 23.40 14.83 -14.72
C THR A 26 22.07 15.56 -14.65
N GLN A 27 21.21 15.41 -15.66
CA GLN A 27 19.88 16.03 -15.70
C GLN A 27 18.94 15.35 -14.70
N PHE A 28 19.00 14.02 -14.63
CA PHE A 28 18.17 13.22 -13.73
C PHE A 28 18.45 13.54 -12.25
N ASN A 29 19.73 13.74 -11.90
CA ASN A 29 20.15 14.06 -10.54
C ASN A 29 20.23 15.57 -10.23
N ARG A 30 20.00 16.44 -11.23
CA ARG A 30 20.10 17.88 -11.04
C ARG A 30 19.07 18.38 -10.03
N LYS A 31 19.55 19.19 -9.08
CA LYS A 31 18.71 20.02 -8.22
C LYS A 31 18.69 21.46 -8.73
N LEU A 32 17.49 22.02 -8.86
CA LEU A 32 17.30 23.43 -9.20
C LEU A 32 17.56 24.36 -8.01
N ASP A 33 17.31 23.87 -6.80
CA ASP A 33 17.52 24.58 -5.53
C ASP A 33 17.75 23.57 -4.39
N LYS A 34 18.29 24.00 -3.25
CA LYS A 34 18.55 23.16 -2.07
C LYS A 34 17.27 22.52 -1.53
N ASP A 35 16.17 23.28 -1.53
CA ASP A 35 14.88 22.87 -0.97
C ASP A 35 14.00 22.11 -1.97
N LYS A 36 14.49 21.91 -3.21
CA LYS A 36 13.77 21.17 -4.25
C LYS A 36 14.33 19.75 -4.41
N TRP A 37 13.47 18.85 -4.84
CA TRP A 37 13.86 17.49 -5.21
C TRP A 37 14.37 17.46 -6.65
N SER A 38 15.38 16.62 -6.89
CA SER A 38 15.72 16.22 -8.26
C SER A 38 14.70 15.24 -8.80
N ILE A 39 14.71 15.00 -10.12
CA ILE A 39 13.83 14.02 -10.76
C ILE A 39 14.07 12.63 -10.15
N ALA A 40 15.34 12.27 -9.92
CA ALA A 40 15.72 11.03 -9.24
C ALA A 40 15.09 10.87 -7.86
N GLN A 41 15.07 11.94 -7.06
CA GLN A 41 14.50 11.90 -5.71
C GLN A 41 12.97 11.76 -5.74
N VAL A 42 12.30 12.40 -6.71
CA VAL A 42 10.86 12.22 -6.92
C VAL A 42 10.58 10.76 -7.29
N CYS A 43 11.28 10.19 -8.27
CA CYS A 43 11.12 8.80 -8.67
C CYS A 43 11.37 7.83 -7.50
N HIS A 44 12.42 8.07 -6.71
CA HIS A 44 12.71 7.26 -5.53
C HIS A 44 11.56 7.30 -4.51
N HIS A 45 11.00 8.49 -4.25
CA HIS A 45 9.87 8.63 -3.35
C HIS A 45 8.61 7.90 -3.84
N LEU A 46 8.35 7.91 -5.16
CA LEU A 46 7.25 7.15 -5.75
C LEU A 46 7.41 5.64 -5.53
N VAL A 47 8.63 5.10 -5.67
CA VAL A 47 8.90 3.68 -5.40
C VAL A 47 8.64 3.34 -3.93
N LEU A 48 9.14 4.16 -2.99
CA LEU A 48 8.90 3.95 -1.56
C LEU A 48 7.41 3.99 -1.19
N LEU A 49 6.65 4.88 -1.83
CA LEU A 49 5.21 4.98 -1.65
C LEU A 49 4.52 3.70 -2.14
N ASP A 50 4.83 3.23 -3.35
CA ASP A 50 4.28 2.01 -3.92
C ASP A 50 4.56 0.79 -3.03
N GLU A 51 5.80 0.63 -2.56
CA GLU A 51 6.20 -0.45 -1.65
C GLU A 51 5.42 -0.43 -0.34
N ARG A 52 5.23 0.77 0.24
CA ARG A 52 4.45 0.93 1.47
C ARG A 52 2.98 0.58 1.26
N VAL A 53 2.38 1.01 0.15
CA VAL A 53 0.98 0.69 -0.19
C VAL A 53 0.80 -0.83 -0.35
N ILE A 54 1.69 -1.48 -1.09
CA ILE A 54 1.69 -2.96 -1.26
C ILE A 54 1.77 -3.64 0.10
N THR A 55 2.69 -3.18 0.96
CA THR A 55 2.89 -3.75 2.29
C THR A 55 1.64 -3.63 3.17
N VAL A 56 1.00 -2.45 3.19
CA VAL A 56 -0.21 -2.20 3.98
C VAL A 56 -1.37 -3.06 3.47
N ILE A 57 -1.59 -3.14 2.16
CA ILE A 57 -2.65 -3.96 1.57
C ILE A 57 -2.41 -5.44 1.86
N SER A 58 -1.19 -5.96 1.62
CA SER A 58 -0.84 -7.36 1.88
C SER A 58 -0.99 -7.73 3.34
N SER A 59 -0.57 -6.84 4.25
CA SER A 59 -0.73 -7.04 5.70
C SER A 59 -2.20 -7.00 6.11
N GLY A 60 -3.01 -6.11 5.52
CA GLY A 60 -4.44 -6.05 5.73
C GLY A 60 -5.16 -7.33 5.32
N LEU A 61 -4.85 -7.85 4.13
CA LEU A 61 -5.41 -9.11 3.64
C LEU A 61 -5.00 -10.30 4.52
N LYS A 62 -3.71 -10.44 4.85
CA LYS A 62 -3.23 -11.48 5.77
C LYS A 62 -3.90 -11.43 7.14
N LYS A 63 -4.14 -10.22 7.65
CA LYS A 63 -4.87 -10.02 8.90
C LYS A 63 -6.31 -10.52 8.78
N MET A 64 -7.03 -10.15 7.71
CA MET A 64 -8.39 -10.62 7.45
C MET A 64 -8.47 -12.15 7.42
N ASP A 65 -7.55 -12.81 6.72
CA ASP A 65 -7.46 -14.27 6.64
C ASP A 65 -7.16 -14.90 8.02
N SER A 66 -6.28 -14.28 8.82
CA SER A 66 -5.97 -14.74 10.18
C SER A 66 -7.08 -14.45 11.20
N THR A 67 -7.94 -13.46 10.94
CA THR A 67 -9.11 -13.11 11.77
C THR A 67 -10.38 -13.83 11.34
N GLN A 68 -10.26 -15.00 10.69
CA GLN A 68 -11.30 -16.03 10.77
C GLN A 68 -11.40 -16.56 12.22
N ASN A 69 -11.61 -15.65 13.17
CA ASN A 69 -12.15 -15.96 14.46
C ASN A 69 -13.52 -16.53 14.13
N GLU A 70 -13.71 -17.84 14.36
CA GLU A 70 -15.00 -18.49 14.16
C GLU A 70 -16.07 -17.55 14.68
N ARG A 71 -17.02 -17.19 13.82
CA ARG A 71 -18.13 -16.30 14.20
C ARG A 71 -18.83 -16.99 15.35
N LYS A 72 -18.48 -16.61 16.58
CA LYS A 72 -19.03 -17.27 17.74
C LYS A 72 -20.52 -17.01 17.72
N GLU A 73 -21.28 -18.09 17.73
CA GLU A 73 -22.72 -18.01 17.66
C GLU A 73 -23.21 -17.30 18.94
N ILE A 74 -23.58 -16.02 18.80
CA ILE A 74 -23.92 -15.16 19.94
C ILE A 74 -25.04 -15.81 20.78
N GLN A 75 -25.93 -16.58 20.14
CA GLN A 75 -26.98 -17.33 20.81
C GLN A 75 -26.43 -18.35 21.80
N SER A 76 -25.46 -19.19 21.42
CA SER A 76 -24.90 -20.21 22.30
C SER A 76 -24.12 -19.60 23.47
N ILE A 77 -23.45 -18.47 23.24
CA ILE A 77 -22.74 -17.71 24.29
C ILE A 77 -23.69 -17.04 25.28
N LEU A 78 -24.81 -16.47 24.82
CA LEU A 78 -25.76 -15.78 25.70
C LEU A 78 -26.63 -16.74 26.50
N LEU A 79 -26.88 -17.95 25.98
CA LEU A 79 -27.67 -18.97 26.65
C LEU A 79 -26.89 -19.62 27.81
N ASP A 80 -25.57 -19.81 27.65
CA ASP A 80 -24.71 -20.38 28.69
C ASP A 80 -24.05 -19.30 29.56
N ARG A 81 -24.68 -19.00 30.71
CA ARG A 81 -24.20 -18.01 31.68
C ARG A 81 -23.02 -18.50 32.55
N SER A 82 -22.53 -19.73 32.35
CA SER A 82 -21.35 -20.23 33.06
C SER A 82 -20.04 -19.62 32.53
N ILE A 83 -20.06 -19.11 31.29
CA ILE A 83 -18.90 -18.53 30.61
C ILE A 83 -18.84 -17.02 30.88
N LYS A 84 -17.80 -16.58 31.60
CA LYS A 84 -17.55 -15.15 31.87
C LYS A 84 -16.50 -14.59 30.91
N PHE A 85 -16.83 -13.51 30.21
CA PHE A 85 -15.88 -12.78 29.35
C PHE A 85 -15.28 -11.61 30.12
N MET A 86 -13.96 -11.56 30.18
CA MET A 86 -13.23 -10.41 30.73
C MET A 86 -13.23 -9.29 29.70
N ALA A 87 -13.60 -8.07 30.11
CA ALA A 87 -13.46 -6.89 29.28
C ALA A 87 -11.97 -6.67 28.95
N GLN A 88 -11.65 -6.42 27.68
CA GLN A 88 -10.30 -6.02 27.30
C GLN A 88 -10.06 -4.58 27.79
N LYS A 89 -8.88 -4.34 28.36
CA LYS A 89 -8.46 -3.06 28.93
C LYS A 89 -8.01 -2.08 27.86
#